data_AF-A0AAN7VMS5-F1
#
_entry.id   AF-A0AAN7VMS5-F1
#
_cell.length_a   1.000
_cell.length_b   1.000
_cell.length_c   1.000
_cell.angle_alpha   90.00
_cell.angle_beta   90.00
_cell.angle_gamma   90.00
#
_symmetry.space_group_name_H-M   'P 1'
#
loop_
_entity.id
_entity.type
_entity.pdbx_description
1 polymer ?
#
loop_
_entity_poly.entity_id
_entity_poly.type
_entity_poly.pdbx_seq_one_letter_code
_entity_poly.pdbx_strand_id
1 'polypeptide(L)'
;MDGKEFIRYEERNHYYVNVHALRAASKPFAELLGRMKPNLNIDLDAPFKGFKIFANWLKEGEVPMSSDTSLTALQDLCSAYQVGKQFEVSPHFLDEVMDSIVHAVLQTRVLEHRRTHRDGQDTGAIIKQLRTTFEQDSLGRRFLVDWLVHGDLTEASGETIWAGGLASEVKKDAALHAEVSVAMFREKLCKTSLPPWLEDGHECDYHAHVTSGLPCHSSQSY
;
A
#
# COMPACT_ATOMS: atom_id res chain seq x y z
N MET A 1 1.06 -51.98 7.90
CA MET A 1 1.53 -50.97 6.93
C MET A 1 1.19 -49.63 7.52
N ASP A 2 2.21 -48.79 7.58
CA ASP A 2 2.35 -47.67 8.51
C ASP A 2 1.40 -46.51 8.24
N GLY A 3 0.79 -46.03 9.33
CA GLY A 3 0.16 -44.73 9.39
C GLY A 3 1.25 -43.66 9.34
N LYS A 4 1.19 -42.79 8.34
CA LYS A 4 1.84 -41.49 8.38
C LYS A 4 0.75 -40.45 8.56
N GLU A 5 0.43 -40.15 9.82
CA GLU A 5 -0.24 -38.91 10.17
C GLU A 5 0.77 -37.78 9.94
N PHE A 6 0.55 -36.98 8.90
CA PHE A 6 1.32 -35.78 8.65
C PHE A 6 0.90 -34.73 9.67
N ILE A 7 1.74 -34.47 10.68
CA ILE A 7 1.61 -33.27 11.51
C ILE A 7 1.95 -32.08 10.61
N ARG A 8 0.93 -31.36 10.16
CA ARG A 8 1.08 -30.07 9.49
C ARG A 8 1.56 -29.09 10.56
N TYR A 9 2.86 -28.79 10.56
CA TYR A 9 3.44 -27.75 11.42
C TYR A 9 2.95 -26.40 10.88
N GLU A 10 1.86 -25.87 11.43
CA GLU A 10 1.55 -24.46 11.25
C GLU A 10 2.57 -23.67 12.06
N GLU A 11 3.50 -22.98 11.40
CA GLU A 11 4.33 -21.96 12.03
C GLU A 11 3.40 -20.88 12.60
N ARG A 12 3.03 -21.01 13.87
CA ARG A 12 2.38 -19.94 14.62
C ARG A 12 3.45 -18.89 14.92
N ASN A 13 3.53 -17.90 14.05
CA ASN A 13 4.39 -16.76 14.27
C ASN A 13 3.83 -15.93 15.43
N HIS A 14 4.52 -15.91 16.56
CA HIS A 14 4.15 -15.10 17.71
C HIS A 14 4.82 -13.73 17.66
N TYR A 15 4.10 -12.69 18.05
CA TYR A 15 4.62 -11.33 18.16
C TYR A 15 4.19 -10.70 19.49
N TYR A 16 5.12 -10.03 20.17
CA TYR A 16 4.84 -9.35 21.43
C TYR A 16 4.54 -7.87 21.15
N VAL A 17 3.41 -7.39 21.67
CA VAL A 17 2.94 -6.01 21.47
C VAL A 17 2.58 -5.39 22.81
N ASN A 18 2.85 -4.09 22.96
CA ASN A 18 2.36 -3.33 24.10
C ASN A 18 0.82 -3.19 24.01
N VAL A 19 0.11 -3.84 24.93
CA VAL A 19 -1.36 -3.84 24.99
C VAL A 19 -1.94 -2.42 25.08
N HIS A 20 -1.29 -1.49 25.79
CA HIS A 20 -1.77 -0.12 25.89
C HIS A 20 -1.65 0.63 24.56
N ALA A 21 -0.53 0.47 23.85
CA ALA A 21 -0.34 1.04 22.52
C ALA A 21 -1.35 0.47 21.53
N LEU A 22 -1.57 -0.84 21.56
CA LEU A 22 -2.53 -1.54 20.69
C LEU A 22 -3.97 -1.04 20.90
N ARG A 23 -4.39 -0.83 22.16
CA ARG A 23 -5.71 -0.27 22.50
C ARG A 23 -5.84 1.20 22.09
N ALA A 24 -4.77 1.98 22.19
CA ALA A 24 -4.78 3.38 21.80
C ALA A 24 -4.88 3.56 20.27
N ALA A 25 -4.20 2.68 19.53
CA ALA A 25 -4.14 2.76 18.08
C ALA A 25 -5.36 2.19 17.35
N SER A 26 -6.18 1.35 17.99
CA SER A 26 -7.30 0.66 17.33
C SER A 26 -8.47 0.49 18.29
N LYS A 27 -9.63 0.99 17.88
CA LYS A 27 -10.88 0.83 18.62
C LYS A 27 -11.30 -0.64 18.75
N PRO A 28 -11.27 -1.47 17.69
CA PRO A 28 -11.51 -2.90 17.81
C PRO A 28 -10.63 -3.59 18.86
N PHE A 29 -9.34 -3.27 18.90
CA PHE A 29 -8.45 -3.81 19.94
C PHE A 29 -8.76 -3.25 21.33
N ALA A 30 -9.12 -1.97 21.46
CA ALA A 30 -9.56 -1.37 22.72
C ALA A 30 -10.73 -2.13 23.35
N GLU A 31 -11.71 -2.49 22.52
CA GLU A 31 -12.90 -3.23 22.92
C GLU A 31 -12.61 -4.70 23.24
N LEU A 32 -11.82 -5.37 22.37
CA LEU A 32 -11.42 -6.77 22.56
C LEU A 32 -10.65 -6.94 23.87
N LEU A 33 -9.61 -6.13 24.06
CA LEU A 33 -8.69 -6.23 25.20
C LEU A 33 -9.30 -5.70 26.50
N GLY A 34 -10.27 -4.78 26.41
CA GLY A 34 -11.02 -4.31 27.57
C GLY A 34 -11.84 -5.40 28.27
N ARG A 35 -12.12 -6.52 27.58
CA ARG A 35 -12.89 -7.65 28.09
C ARG A 35 -12.03 -8.86 28.47
N MET A 36 -10.72 -8.81 28.22
CA MET A 36 -9.81 -9.95 28.38
C MET A 36 -8.95 -9.85 29.66
N LYS A 37 -8.53 -11.01 30.18
CA LYS A 37 -7.57 -11.09 31.29
C LYS A 37 -6.15 -10.72 30.82
N PRO A 38 -5.28 -10.21 31.70
CA PRO A 38 -3.86 -10.01 31.36
C PRO A 38 -3.21 -11.34 30.95
N ASN A 39 -2.27 -11.29 29.99
CA ASN A 39 -1.47 -12.43 29.49
C ASN A 39 -2.22 -13.46 28.62
N LEU A 40 -3.10 -13.00 27.72
CA LEU A 40 -3.73 -13.86 26.71
C LEU A 40 -2.93 -13.88 25.40
N ASN A 41 -2.78 -15.07 24.82
CA ASN A 41 -2.47 -15.19 23.39
C ASN A 41 -3.76 -14.92 22.61
N ILE A 42 -3.68 -14.05 21.61
CA ILE A 42 -4.81 -13.71 20.74
C ILE A 42 -4.46 -14.19 19.35
N ASP A 43 -5.28 -15.10 18.84
CA ASP A 43 -5.20 -15.54 17.45
C ASP A 43 -5.82 -14.45 16.56
N LEU A 44 -5.03 -13.92 15.63
CA LEU A 44 -5.44 -12.90 14.69
C LEU A 44 -5.51 -13.51 13.29
N ASP A 45 -6.66 -13.37 12.64
CA ASP A 45 -6.80 -13.67 11.21
C ASP A 45 -6.28 -12.48 10.40
N ALA A 46 -4.96 -12.31 10.38
CA ALA A 46 -4.31 -11.23 9.66
C ALA A 46 -2.99 -11.67 9.03
N PRO A 47 -2.59 -11.06 7.92
CA PRO A 47 -1.27 -11.27 7.35
C PRO A 47 -0.14 -10.97 8.35
N PHE A 48 0.71 -11.96 8.63
CA PHE A 48 1.77 -11.84 9.63
C PHE A 48 2.73 -10.67 9.37
N LYS A 49 3.13 -10.47 8.11
CA LYS A 49 4.07 -9.40 7.72
C LYS A 49 3.50 -8.01 7.92
N GLY A 50 2.25 -7.79 7.49
CA GLY A 50 1.54 -6.54 7.75
C GLY A 50 1.37 -6.26 9.24
N PHE A 51 1.02 -7.29 10.03
CA PHE A 51 0.90 -7.13 11.47
C PHE A 51 2.25 -6.84 12.15
N LYS A 52 3.34 -7.44 11.67
CA LYS A 52 4.69 -7.15 12.16
C LYS A 52 5.07 -5.69 11.94
N ILE A 53 4.74 -5.11 10.78
CA ILE A 53 4.98 -3.68 10.50
C ILE A 53 4.15 -2.81 11.45
N PHE A 54 2.86 -3.11 11.60
CA PHE A 54 2.00 -2.40 12.55
C PHE A 54 2.54 -2.46 13.98
N ALA A 55 2.94 -3.64 14.44
CA ALA A 55 3.49 -3.82 15.78
C ALA A 55 4.85 -3.13 15.98
N ASN A 56 5.66 -3.03 14.93
CA ASN A 56 6.89 -2.22 14.94
C ASN A 56 6.58 -0.73 15.03
N TRP A 57 5.61 -0.23 14.27
CA TRP A 57 5.15 1.16 14.35
C TRP A 57 4.66 1.50 15.77
N LEU A 58 3.92 0.61 16.43
CA LEU A 58 3.51 0.80 17.84
C LEU A 58 4.70 0.91 18.81
N LYS A 59 5.85 0.33 18.47
CA LYS A 59 7.05 0.29 19.31
C LYS A 59 7.97 1.47 19.05
N GLU A 60 8.22 1.75 17.78
CA GLU A 60 9.21 2.74 17.33
C GLU A 60 8.58 4.11 17.04
N GLY A 61 7.27 4.15 16.79
CA GLY A 61 6.53 5.37 16.44
C GLY A 61 6.61 5.76 14.96
N GLU A 62 7.24 4.95 14.12
CA GLU A 62 7.39 5.19 12.68
C GLU A 62 7.32 3.91 11.85
N VAL A 63 6.77 4.01 10.64
CA VAL A 63 6.84 2.97 9.61
C VAL A 63 8.17 3.14 8.88
N PRO A 64 9.02 2.10 8.84
CA PRO A 64 10.32 2.24 8.22
C PRO A 64 10.17 2.51 6.72
N MET A 65 10.73 3.62 6.25
CA MET A 65 10.93 3.83 4.81
C MET A 65 11.93 2.78 4.33
N SER A 66 11.42 1.78 3.60
CA SER A 66 12.24 0.71 3.07
C SER A 66 13.15 1.24 1.97
N SER A 67 14.46 1.15 2.14
CA SER A 67 15.42 1.28 1.04
C SER A 67 15.40 0.08 0.09
N ASP A 68 14.76 -1.02 0.50
CA ASP A 68 14.48 -2.17 -0.35
C ASP A 68 13.26 -1.86 -1.23
N THR A 69 13.52 -1.75 -2.52
CA THR A 69 12.56 -1.46 -3.60
C THR A 69 12.02 -2.73 -4.25
N SER A 70 12.28 -3.90 -3.65
CA SER A 70 11.77 -5.18 -4.13
C SER A 70 10.24 -5.25 -4.07
N LEU A 71 9.65 -6.03 -4.97
CA LEU A 71 8.22 -6.33 -4.95
C LEU A 71 7.78 -6.93 -3.59
N THR A 72 8.65 -7.71 -2.95
CA THR A 72 8.38 -8.28 -1.62
C THR A 72 8.23 -7.20 -0.55
N ALA A 73 9.07 -6.16 -0.57
CA ALA A 73 8.94 -5.05 0.36
C ALA A 73 7.63 -4.28 0.14
N LEU A 74 7.24 -4.06 -1.13
CA LEU A 74 5.94 -3.47 -1.46
C LEU A 74 4.76 -4.34 -0.99
N GLN A 75 4.86 -5.67 -1.14
CA GLN A 75 3.86 -6.62 -0.65
C GLN A 75 3.69 -6.54 0.87
N ASP A 76 4.79 -6.45 1.61
CA ASP A 76 4.78 -6.31 3.07
C ASP A 76 4.09 -4.98 3.48
N LEU A 77 4.38 -3.86 2.79
CA LEU A 77 3.71 -2.57 3.03
C LEU A 77 2.21 -2.60 2.69
N CYS A 78 1.85 -3.18 1.55
CA CYS A 78 0.46 -3.39 1.15
C CYS A 78 -0.31 -4.25 2.16
N SER A 79 0.36 -5.27 2.70
CA SER A 79 -0.15 -6.12 3.76
C SER A 79 -0.36 -5.34 5.06
N ALA A 80 0.55 -4.42 5.40
CA ALA A 80 0.40 -3.53 6.55
C ALA A 80 -0.79 -2.58 6.40
N TYR A 81 -1.00 -2.04 5.19
CA TYR A 81 -2.15 -1.19 4.89
C TYR A 81 -3.47 -1.94 5.11
N GLN A 82 -3.58 -3.17 4.60
CA GLN A 82 -4.76 -4.03 4.80
C GLN A 82 -5.01 -4.33 6.28
N VAL A 83 -3.96 -4.62 7.05
CA VAL A 83 -4.06 -4.80 8.51
C VAL A 83 -4.58 -3.53 9.19
N GLY A 84 -4.06 -2.37 8.80
CA GLY A 84 -4.51 -1.07 9.30
C GLY A 84 -6.01 -0.84 9.05
N LYS A 85 -6.47 -1.17 7.84
CA LYS A 85 -7.89 -1.09 7.47
C LYS A 85 -8.74 -2.10 8.23
N GLN A 86 -8.32 -3.36 8.29
CA GLN A 86 -9.04 -4.45 8.95
C GLN A 86 -9.29 -4.19 10.44
N PHE A 87 -8.31 -3.63 11.13
CA PHE A 87 -8.39 -3.38 12.57
C PHE A 87 -8.72 -1.93 12.92
N GLU A 88 -9.17 -1.13 11.96
CA GLU A 88 -9.51 0.30 12.17
C GLU A 88 -8.40 1.03 12.95
N VAL A 89 -7.15 0.83 12.52
CA VAL A 89 -5.99 1.48 13.11
C VAL A 89 -6.04 2.98 12.83
N SER A 90 -5.46 3.78 13.72
CA SER A 90 -5.40 5.23 13.63
C SER A 90 -5.01 5.73 12.23
N PRO A 91 -5.62 6.82 11.71
CA PRO A 91 -5.29 7.37 10.40
C PRO A 91 -3.79 7.62 10.20
N HIS A 92 -3.10 8.06 11.24
CA HIS A 92 -1.66 8.33 11.21
C HIS A 92 -0.82 7.14 10.72
N PHE A 93 -1.14 5.92 11.17
CA PHE A 93 -0.48 4.70 10.68
C PHE A 93 -0.78 4.45 9.21
N LEU A 94 -2.04 4.62 8.78
CA LEU A 94 -2.41 4.44 7.38
C LEU A 94 -1.69 5.44 6.47
N ASP A 95 -1.53 6.68 6.94
CA ASP A 95 -0.82 7.74 6.23
C ASP A 95 0.66 7.40 6.06
N GLU A 96 1.37 7.01 7.12
CA GLU A 96 2.78 6.61 7.03
C GLU A 96 3.01 5.37 6.16
N VAL A 97 2.09 4.40 6.20
CA VAL A 97 2.15 3.24 5.30
C VAL A 97 1.90 3.67 3.86
N MET A 98 0.97 4.59 3.60
CA MET A 98 0.73 5.12 2.26
C MET A 98 1.95 5.89 1.74
N ASP A 99 2.57 6.76 2.54
CA ASP A 99 3.83 7.42 2.20
C ASP A 99 4.90 6.42 1.78
N SER A 100 5.05 5.34 2.57
CA SER A 100 6.02 4.29 2.29
C SER A 100 5.70 3.52 1.00
N ILE A 101 4.41 3.27 0.70
CA ILE A 101 3.97 2.63 -0.54
C ILE A 101 4.27 3.53 -1.74
N VAL A 102 3.89 4.82 -1.66
CA VAL A 102 4.15 5.81 -2.72
C VAL A 102 5.65 5.88 -2.99
N HIS A 103 6.45 6.02 -1.93
CA HIS A 103 7.91 6.07 -2.05
C HIS A 103 8.49 4.82 -2.72
N ALA A 104 8.07 3.62 -2.27
CA ALA A 104 8.55 2.37 -2.82
C ALA A 104 8.23 2.26 -4.32
N VAL A 105 6.98 2.54 -4.72
CA VAL A 105 6.54 2.48 -6.12
C VAL A 105 7.31 3.46 -7.00
N LEU A 106 7.54 4.68 -6.52
CA LEU A 106 8.30 5.69 -7.27
C LEU A 106 9.80 5.34 -7.37
N GLN A 107 10.40 4.79 -6.32
CA GLN A 107 11.82 4.39 -6.35
C GLN A 107 12.10 3.16 -7.21
N THR A 108 11.23 2.14 -7.19
CA THR A 108 11.35 0.96 -8.05
C THR A 108 11.42 1.37 -9.52
N ARG A 109 10.60 2.35 -9.93
CA ARG A 109 10.61 2.91 -11.28
C ARG A 109 11.91 3.63 -11.66
N VAL A 110 12.49 4.43 -10.77
CA VAL A 110 13.78 5.13 -11.03
C VAL A 110 14.91 4.13 -11.29
N LEU A 111 14.87 2.96 -10.65
CA LEU A 111 15.85 1.89 -10.83
C LEU A 111 15.62 1.10 -12.11
N GLU A 112 14.37 0.81 -12.49
CA GLU A 112 14.01 0.12 -13.73
C GLU A 112 14.35 0.96 -14.98
N HIS A 113 14.09 2.27 -14.97
CA HIS A 113 14.43 3.14 -16.10
C HIS A 113 15.94 3.20 -16.38
N ARG A 114 16.78 2.96 -15.35
CA ARG A 114 18.24 2.85 -15.48
C ARG A 114 18.72 1.47 -15.95
N ARG A 115 17.90 0.43 -15.81
CA ARG A 115 18.25 -0.96 -16.12
C ARG A 115 17.42 -1.47 -17.31
N THR A 116 17.75 -1.00 -18.52
CA THR A 116 17.46 -1.68 -19.81
C THR A 116 16.10 -2.37 -19.96
N HIS A 117 15.12 -1.73 -20.63
CA HIS A 117 14.00 -2.21 -21.48
C HIS A 117 13.40 -3.66 -21.39
N ARG A 118 13.74 -4.53 -20.44
CA ARG A 118 13.33 -5.94 -20.40
C ARG A 118 12.33 -6.29 -19.30
N ASP A 119 12.12 -5.44 -18.30
CA ASP A 119 11.43 -5.83 -17.07
C ASP A 119 10.00 -5.26 -16.93
N GLY A 120 9.23 -5.22 -18.02
CA GLY A 120 7.78 -4.95 -17.94
C GLY A 120 6.97 -5.99 -17.12
N GLN A 121 7.62 -7.03 -16.58
CA GLN A 121 7.03 -8.00 -15.66
C GLN A 121 6.85 -7.44 -14.24
N ASP A 122 7.75 -6.56 -13.78
CA ASP A 122 7.70 -6.03 -12.41
C ASP A 122 6.61 -4.97 -12.27
N THR A 123 6.44 -4.09 -13.27
CA THR A 123 5.33 -3.13 -13.34
C THR A 123 3.96 -3.80 -13.29
N GLY A 124 3.76 -4.88 -14.06
CA GLY A 124 2.52 -5.66 -14.02
C GLY A 124 2.24 -6.28 -12.65
N ALA A 125 3.30 -6.72 -11.96
CA ALA A 125 3.20 -7.26 -10.61
C ALA A 125 2.88 -6.18 -9.57
N ILE A 126 3.44 -4.97 -9.70
CA ILE A 126 3.11 -3.80 -8.90
C ILE A 126 1.63 -3.44 -9.08
N ILE A 127 1.15 -3.31 -10.32
CA ILE A 127 -0.27 -3.00 -10.60
C ILE A 127 -1.18 -4.05 -9.99
N LYS A 128 -0.85 -5.33 -10.19
CA LYS A 128 -1.61 -6.43 -9.60
C LYS A 128 -1.66 -6.29 -8.08
N GLN A 129 -0.53 -6.02 -7.44
CA GLN A 129 -0.44 -5.87 -5.99
C GLN A 129 -1.29 -4.70 -5.49
N LEU A 130 -1.08 -3.49 -6.03
CA LEU A 130 -1.82 -2.29 -5.64
C LEU A 130 -3.33 -2.45 -5.90
N ARG A 131 -3.72 -3.03 -7.03
CA ARG A 131 -5.12 -3.33 -7.36
C ARG A 131 -5.76 -4.29 -6.35
N THR A 132 -5.03 -5.31 -5.89
CA THR A 132 -5.55 -6.24 -4.87
C THR A 132 -5.60 -5.64 -3.47
N THR A 133 -4.80 -4.61 -3.22
CA THR A 133 -4.69 -3.96 -1.92
C THR A 133 -5.70 -2.84 -1.73
N PHE A 134 -5.93 -2.04 -2.78
CA PHE A 134 -6.76 -0.84 -2.67
C PHE A 134 -8.18 -1.06 -3.18
N GLU A 135 -9.14 -0.84 -2.27
CA GLU A 135 -10.57 -0.85 -2.55
C GLU A 135 -10.96 0.25 -3.56
N GLN A 136 -12.07 0.06 -4.27
CA GLN A 136 -12.66 1.12 -5.10
C GLN A 136 -12.95 2.36 -4.26
N ASP A 137 -12.81 3.54 -4.87
CA ASP A 137 -12.99 4.85 -4.24
C ASP A 137 -12.05 5.15 -3.04
N SER A 138 -11.05 4.30 -2.78
CA SER A 138 -10.04 4.58 -1.75
C SER A 138 -8.97 5.55 -2.25
N LEU A 139 -8.29 6.21 -1.30
CA LEU A 139 -7.18 7.12 -1.62
C LEU A 139 -5.98 6.38 -2.25
N GLY A 140 -5.72 5.14 -1.83
CA GLY A 140 -4.72 4.30 -2.49
C GLY A 140 -5.11 3.93 -3.93
N ARG A 141 -6.40 3.78 -4.21
CA ARG A 141 -6.90 3.57 -5.57
C ARG A 141 -6.71 4.81 -6.43
N ARG A 142 -6.95 6.00 -5.88
CA ARG A 142 -6.62 7.27 -6.53
C ARG A 142 -5.13 7.35 -6.87
N PHE A 143 -4.25 7.02 -5.92
CA PHE A 143 -2.80 6.93 -6.18
C PHE A 143 -2.48 5.97 -7.33
N LEU A 144 -3.03 4.75 -7.35
CA LEU A 144 -2.80 3.79 -8.43
C LEU A 144 -3.21 4.37 -9.80
N VAL A 145 -4.36 5.03 -9.88
CA VAL A 145 -4.85 5.64 -11.12
C VAL A 145 -3.93 6.78 -11.56
N ASP A 146 -3.57 7.69 -10.65
CA ASP A 146 -2.68 8.81 -10.94
C ASP A 146 -1.28 8.31 -11.34
N TRP A 147 -0.77 7.27 -10.67
CA TRP A 147 0.51 6.64 -10.99
C TRP A 147 0.51 5.99 -12.37
N LEU A 148 -0.58 5.31 -12.74
CA LEU A 148 -0.73 4.82 -14.10
C LEU A 148 -0.69 6.00 -15.07
N VAL A 149 -1.60 6.98 -14.93
CA VAL A 149 -1.74 8.07 -15.91
C VAL A 149 -0.49 8.94 -16.05
N HIS A 150 0.11 9.36 -14.94
CA HIS A 150 1.22 10.33 -14.94
C HIS A 150 2.60 9.68 -14.78
N GLY A 151 2.65 8.46 -14.27
CA GLY A 151 3.89 7.74 -14.05
C GLY A 151 4.24 6.89 -15.25
N ASP A 152 3.35 6.02 -15.71
CA ASP A 152 3.71 5.02 -16.71
C ASP A 152 3.29 5.43 -18.14
N LEU A 153 2.21 6.21 -18.26
CA LEU A 153 1.56 6.44 -19.55
C LEU A 153 2.03 7.69 -20.30
N THR A 154 2.74 8.59 -19.62
CA THR A 154 3.25 9.85 -20.18
C THR A 154 4.70 9.78 -20.65
N GLU A 155 5.56 8.95 -20.03
CA GLU A 155 6.96 8.76 -20.48
C GLU A 155 7.14 7.68 -21.54
N ALA A 156 6.17 6.78 -21.68
CA ALA A 156 6.06 5.91 -22.84
C ALA A 156 5.59 6.75 -24.05
N SER A 157 6.51 7.52 -24.63
CA SER A 157 6.36 8.21 -25.94
C SER A 157 6.21 7.24 -27.12
N GLY A 158 5.71 6.03 -26.88
CA GLY A 158 5.42 5.00 -27.86
C GLY A 158 4.19 4.23 -27.40
N GLU A 159 3.14 4.29 -28.21
CA GLU A 159 1.86 3.57 -28.09
C GLU A 159 2.01 2.04 -27.87
N THR A 160 3.24 1.51 -27.85
CA THR A 160 3.60 0.09 -27.78
C THR A 160 3.71 -0.48 -26.37
N ILE A 161 4.01 0.28 -25.32
CA ILE A 161 4.16 -0.28 -23.94
C ILE A 161 2.79 -0.56 -23.29
N TRP A 162 1.77 0.26 -23.62
CA TRP A 162 0.36 -0.03 -23.32
C TRP A 162 -0.09 -1.42 -23.79
N ALA A 163 0.49 -1.94 -24.88
CA ALA A 163 -0.09 -3.04 -25.63
C ALA A 163 0.15 -4.45 -25.04
N GLY A 164 1.11 -4.63 -24.12
CA GLY A 164 1.53 -5.97 -23.69
C GLY A 164 1.05 -6.38 -22.28
N GLY A 165 1.58 -5.73 -21.24
CA GLY A 165 1.38 -6.13 -19.84
C GLY A 165 0.40 -5.24 -19.08
N LEU A 166 0.53 -3.92 -19.24
CA LEU A 166 -0.23 -2.92 -18.51
C LEU A 166 -1.74 -2.97 -18.80
N ALA A 167 -2.11 -2.97 -20.09
CA ALA A 167 -3.50 -3.15 -20.49
C ALA A 167 -4.08 -4.48 -20.00
N SER A 168 -3.27 -5.53 -19.87
CA SER A 168 -3.77 -6.84 -19.45
C SER A 168 -4.17 -6.87 -17.97
N GLU A 169 -3.41 -6.22 -17.08
CA GLU A 169 -3.74 -6.15 -15.65
C GLU A 169 -4.84 -5.11 -15.36
N VAL A 170 -4.84 -3.99 -16.08
CA VAL A 170 -5.92 -2.99 -15.97
C VAL A 170 -7.23 -3.56 -16.49
N LYS A 171 -7.26 -4.26 -17.64
CA LYS A 171 -8.48 -4.86 -18.22
C LYS A 171 -9.07 -6.00 -17.39
N LYS A 172 -8.31 -6.61 -16.48
CA LYS A 172 -8.83 -7.62 -15.54
C LYS A 172 -9.77 -7.03 -14.49
N ASP A 173 -9.72 -5.70 -14.27
CA ASP A 173 -10.62 -4.98 -13.39
C ASP A 173 -11.35 -3.88 -14.19
N ALA A 174 -12.61 -4.15 -14.50
CA ALA A 174 -13.43 -3.25 -15.33
C ALA A 174 -13.59 -1.86 -14.70
N ALA A 175 -13.63 -1.76 -13.37
CA ALA A 175 -13.71 -0.48 -12.69
C ALA A 175 -12.40 0.28 -12.81
N LEU A 176 -11.25 -0.38 -12.58
CA LEU A 176 -9.93 0.24 -12.75
C LEU A 176 -9.75 0.76 -14.17
N HIS A 177 -10.12 -0.07 -15.15
CA HIS A 177 -10.06 0.30 -16.55
C HIS A 177 -10.89 1.55 -16.86
N ALA A 178 -12.10 1.66 -16.31
CA ALA A 178 -12.95 2.84 -16.48
C ALA A 178 -12.35 4.08 -15.80
N GLU A 179 -11.88 3.95 -14.55
CA GLU A 179 -11.23 5.02 -13.78
C GLU A 179 -10.01 5.58 -14.51
N VAL A 180 -9.11 4.69 -14.96
CA VAL A 180 -7.91 5.07 -15.73
C VAL A 180 -8.30 5.74 -17.05
N SER A 181 -9.28 5.20 -17.80
CA SER A 181 -9.71 5.78 -19.06
C SER A 181 -10.25 7.21 -18.89
N VAL A 182 -11.03 7.45 -17.83
CA VAL A 182 -11.56 8.78 -17.51
C VAL A 182 -10.44 9.72 -17.09
N ALA A 183 -9.51 9.26 -16.26
CA ALA A 183 -8.37 10.07 -15.81
C ALA A 183 -7.46 10.47 -16.98
N MET A 184 -7.12 9.54 -17.88
CA MET A 184 -6.39 9.85 -19.12
C MET A 184 -7.10 10.86 -20.00
N PHE A 185 -8.42 10.74 -20.15
CA PHE A 185 -9.19 11.69 -20.95
C PHE A 185 -9.13 13.10 -20.35
N ARG A 186 -9.23 13.21 -19.02
CA ARG A 186 -9.09 14.49 -18.29
C ARG A 186 -7.69 15.08 -18.45
N GLU A 187 -6.65 14.26 -18.30
CA GLU A 187 -5.25 14.67 -18.44
C GLU A 187 -4.98 15.25 -19.84
N LYS A 188 -5.43 14.56 -20.91
CA LYS A 188 -5.35 15.06 -22.29
C LYS A 188 -6.06 16.39 -22.52
N LEU A 189 -7.18 16.64 -21.84
CA LEU A 189 -7.92 17.90 -21.94
C LEU A 189 -7.26 19.03 -21.17
N CYS A 190 -6.76 18.74 -19.96
CA CYS A 190 -6.27 19.74 -19.02
C CYS A 190 -4.79 20.11 -19.21
N LYS A 191 -4.00 19.30 -19.94
CA LYS A 191 -2.54 19.52 -20.15
C LYS A 191 -1.78 19.78 -18.85
N THR A 192 -2.13 19.06 -17.78
CA THR A 192 -1.41 19.10 -16.50
C THR A 192 0.04 18.68 -16.74
N SER A 193 0.99 19.55 -16.40
CA SER A 193 2.41 19.37 -16.75
C SER A 193 3.20 18.56 -15.72
N LEU A 194 2.69 18.42 -14.49
CA LEU A 194 3.39 17.72 -13.41
C LEU A 194 2.55 16.54 -12.90
N PRO A 195 3.20 15.42 -12.52
CA PRO A 195 2.54 14.37 -11.75
C PRO A 195 2.02 14.91 -10.41
N PRO A 196 0.85 14.47 -9.91
CA PRO A 196 0.25 15.02 -8.70
C PRO A 196 1.14 14.88 -7.45
N TRP A 197 1.93 13.81 -7.34
CA TRP A 197 2.88 13.62 -6.22
C TRP A 197 4.14 14.49 -6.31
N LEU A 198 4.28 15.34 -7.33
CA LEU A 198 5.33 16.36 -7.45
C LEU A 198 4.79 17.79 -7.34
N GLU A 199 3.46 17.95 -7.21
CA GLU A 199 2.84 19.25 -7.01
C GLU A 199 2.81 19.60 -5.52
N ASP A 200 3.33 20.79 -5.17
CA ASP A 200 3.35 21.27 -3.79
C ASP A 200 1.93 21.24 -3.17
N GLY A 201 1.78 20.55 -2.04
CA GLY A 201 0.50 20.42 -1.32
C GLY A 201 -0.39 19.27 -1.77
N HIS A 202 -0.01 18.51 -2.81
CA HIS A 202 -0.74 17.33 -3.28
C HIS A 202 -0.19 15.99 -2.73
N GLU A 203 0.92 16.00 -1.99
CA GLU A 203 1.47 14.81 -1.31
C GLU A 203 0.42 14.11 -0.42
N CYS A 204 -0.45 14.92 0.20
CA CYS A 204 -1.47 14.45 1.12
C CYS A 204 -2.73 13.91 0.42
N ASP A 205 -2.86 14.02 -0.92
CA ASP A 205 -4.06 13.58 -1.66
C ASP A 205 -4.36 12.08 -1.50
N TYR A 206 -3.38 11.31 -1.02
CA TYR A 206 -3.47 9.87 -0.83
C TYR A 206 -3.64 9.45 0.65
N HIS A 207 -3.76 10.42 1.56
CA HIS A 207 -3.76 10.19 3.02
C HIS A 207 -5.15 10.24 3.66
N ALA A 208 -5.41 9.29 4.57
CA ALA A 208 -6.62 9.19 5.36
C ALA A 208 -6.89 10.45 6.19
N HIS A 209 -5.87 11.20 6.63
CA HIS A 209 -6.11 12.45 7.37
C HIS A 209 -6.94 13.47 6.56
N VAL A 210 -6.87 13.48 5.22
CA VAL A 210 -7.68 14.35 4.36
C VAL A 210 -9.16 14.09 4.56
N THR A 211 -9.55 12.82 4.68
CA THR A 211 -10.95 12.44 4.93
C THR A 211 -11.42 12.74 6.34
N SER A 212 -10.51 12.81 7.32
CA SER A 212 -10.84 13.13 8.71
C SER A 212 -10.72 14.63 9.03
N GLY A 213 -10.32 15.45 8.05
CA GLY A 213 -10.14 16.90 8.23
C GLY A 213 -8.97 17.27 9.15
N LEU A 214 -8.04 16.34 9.37
CA LEU A 214 -6.85 16.56 10.19
C LEU A 214 -5.70 17.11 9.33
N PRO A 215 -4.85 17.99 9.87
CA PRO A 215 -3.72 18.56 9.14
C PRO A 215 -2.71 17.46 8.81
N CYS A 216 -2.16 17.52 7.59
CA CYS A 216 -1.09 16.66 7.12
C CYS A 216 0.19 16.97 7.89
N HIS A 217 0.87 15.96 8.42
CA HIS A 217 2.17 16.15 9.08
C HIS A 217 3.36 16.08 8.11
N SER A 218 3.13 15.85 6.80
CA SER A 218 4.18 15.92 5.77
C SER A 218 4.54 17.37 5.44
N SER A 219 5.08 18.10 6.42
CA SER A 219 5.76 19.36 6.16
C SER A 219 6.84 19.59 7.21
N GLN A 220 7.83 18.71 7.22
CA GLN A 220 9.20 19.12 7.51
C GLN A 220 10.09 18.61 6.37
N SER A 221 9.96 19.28 5.22
CA SER A 221 10.95 19.24 4.16
C SER A 221 12.31 19.64 4.75
N TYR A 222 13.31 18.77 4.61
CA TYR A 222 14.72 19.13 4.81
C TYR A 222 15.26 19.89 3.60
#